data_AF-A0AAV5DKX8-F1
#
_entry.id   AF-A0AAV5DKX8-F1
#
_cell.length_a   1.000
_cell.length_b   1.000
_cell.length_c   1.000
_cell.angle_alpha   90.00
_cell.angle_beta   90.00
_cell.angle_gamma   90.00
#
_symmetry.space_group_name_H-M   'P 1'
#
loop_
_entity.id
_entity.type
_entity.pdbx_description
1 polymer ?
#
loop_
_entity_poly.entity_id
_entity_poly.type
_entity_poly.pdbx_seq_one_letter_code
_entity_poly.pdbx_strand_id
1 'polypeptide(L)'
;MASLTKAITSFLATHQSEASIARLQLKLYLVNSYSDAIGPLLSEAIDIGIIKDLDLAVLDEKEPDDCYDEEMLQQARTVDVFFNSYPSVLHCLTKLTLYNICFAKLDLHHLLFYCCKQLQHLCLVNCDAGGLSAWKIHAPDSRLSFLELDFCCLGNLR
;
A
#
# COMPACT_ATOMS: atom_id res chain seq x y z
N MET A 1 0.98 -21.96 -2.29
CA MET A 1 0.02 -20.86 -2.50
C MET A 1 -1.31 -21.11 -1.79
N ALA A 2 -2.02 -22.20 -2.08
CA ALA A 2 -3.34 -22.49 -1.46
C ALA A 2 -3.36 -22.45 0.08
N SER A 3 -2.28 -22.87 0.77
CA SER A 3 -2.23 -22.89 2.24
C SER A 3 -2.21 -21.50 2.89
N LEU A 4 -1.53 -20.52 2.29
CA LEU A 4 -1.46 -19.15 2.84
C LEU A 4 -2.80 -18.43 2.64
N THR A 5 -3.36 -18.52 1.43
CA THR A 5 -4.70 -18.01 1.15
C THR A 5 -5.72 -18.65 2.09
N LYS A 6 -5.68 -19.97 2.28
CA LYS A 6 -6.58 -20.68 3.20
C LYS A 6 -6.41 -20.23 4.65
N ALA A 7 -5.18 -19.94 5.10
CA ALA A 7 -4.94 -19.42 6.44
C ALA A 7 -5.53 -18.01 6.62
N ILE A 8 -5.31 -17.10 5.66
CA ILE A 8 -5.88 -15.75 5.68
C ILE A 8 -7.40 -15.81 5.61
N THR A 9 -7.97 -16.62 4.72
CA THR A 9 -9.42 -16.83 4.64
C THR A 9 -9.95 -17.37 5.96
N SER A 10 -9.32 -18.39 6.55
CA SER A 10 -9.78 -18.94 7.83
C SER A 10 -9.71 -17.92 8.97
N PHE A 11 -8.70 -17.04 8.95
CA PHE A 11 -8.50 -16.00 9.96
C PHE A 11 -9.49 -14.84 9.82
N LEU A 12 -9.79 -14.42 8.59
CA LEU A 12 -10.72 -13.31 8.32
C LEU A 12 -12.19 -13.77 8.29
N ALA A 13 -12.46 -15.00 7.87
CA ALA A 13 -13.81 -15.57 7.78
C ALA A 13 -14.31 -16.18 9.11
N THR A 14 -13.54 -16.11 10.20
CA THR A 14 -14.02 -16.58 11.51
C THR A 14 -15.01 -15.59 12.11
N HIS A 15 -16.22 -15.54 11.54
CA HIS A 15 -17.37 -14.74 11.97
C HIS A 15 -17.90 -15.09 13.38
N GLN A 16 -17.33 -16.09 14.06
CA GLN A 16 -17.84 -16.62 15.34
C GLN A 16 -17.39 -15.82 16.57
N SER A 17 -16.55 -14.81 16.40
CA SER A 17 -16.11 -13.93 17.47
C SER A 17 -16.76 -12.56 17.28
N GLU A 18 -17.50 -12.07 18.28
CA GLU A 18 -17.94 -10.66 18.34
C GLU A 18 -16.76 -9.67 18.37
N ALA A 19 -15.52 -10.15 18.52
CA ALA A 19 -14.34 -9.32 18.58
C ALA A 19 -13.87 -8.88 17.18
N SER A 20 -13.79 -7.57 16.99
CA SER A 20 -13.11 -6.94 15.86
C SER A 20 -11.59 -6.97 16.04
N ILE A 21 -10.85 -7.05 14.93
CA ILE A 21 -9.42 -6.82 14.87
C ILE A 21 -9.17 -5.32 14.97
N ALA A 22 -8.64 -4.87 16.11
CA ALA A 22 -8.31 -3.46 16.31
C ALA A 22 -7.26 -2.99 15.29
N ARG A 23 -6.22 -3.79 15.04
CA ARG A 23 -5.18 -3.48 14.05
C ARG A 23 -4.68 -4.74 13.37
N LEU A 24 -4.69 -4.76 12.05
CA LEU A 24 -4.08 -5.79 11.23
C LEU A 24 -2.79 -5.25 10.62
N GLN A 25 -1.68 -5.99 10.75
CA GLN A 25 -0.42 -5.66 10.11
C GLN A 25 -0.11 -6.73 9.06
N LEU A 26 0.11 -6.29 7.83
CA LEU A 26 0.29 -7.18 6.70
C LEU A 26 1.44 -6.72 5.82
N LYS A 27 2.30 -7.67 5.42
CA LYS A 27 3.35 -7.46 4.43
C LYS A 27 3.08 -8.39 3.27
N LEU A 28 3.01 -7.82 2.07
CA LEU A 28 2.67 -8.57 0.86
C LEU A 28 3.63 -8.24 -0.27
N TYR A 29 3.88 -9.25 -1.10
CA TYR A 29 4.41 -9.07 -2.44
C TYR A 29 3.22 -9.13 -3.39
N LEU A 30 2.98 -8.07 -4.15
CA LEU A 30 1.90 -8.03 -5.15
C LEU A 30 2.34 -8.73 -6.44
N VAL A 31 2.76 -9.99 -6.32
CA VAL A 31 3.20 -10.81 -7.45
C VAL A 31 2.10 -11.79 -7.84
N ASN A 32 1.95 -12.05 -9.14
CA ASN A 32 1.02 -13.05 -9.67
C ASN A 32 -0.43 -12.84 -9.14
N SER A 33 -1.16 -13.93 -8.90
CA SER A 33 -2.55 -13.92 -8.43
C SER A 33 -2.71 -13.70 -6.91
N TYR A 34 -1.65 -13.27 -6.18
CA TYR A 34 -1.78 -12.99 -4.75
C TYR A 34 -2.71 -11.80 -4.47
N SER A 35 -2.67 -10.77 -5.32
CA SER A 35 -3.62 -9.64 -5.26
C SER A 35 -5.06 -10.13 -5.34
N ASP A 36 -5.33 -11.06 -6.26
CA ASP A 36 -6.67 -11.57 -6.55
C ASP A 36 -7.21 -12.46 -5.42
N ALA A 37 -6.31 -13.07 -4.66
CA ALA A 37 -6.67 -13.89 -3.51
C ALA A 37 -6.86 -13.06 -2.23
N ILE A 38 -6.00 -12.07 -1.97
CA ILE A 38 -5.97 -11.33 -0.70
C ILE A 38 -6.86 -10.09 -0.74
N GLY A 39 -6.91 -9.40 -1.89
CA GLY A 39 -7.70 -8.19 -2.07
C GLY A 39 -9.18 -8.35 -1.73
N PRO A 40 -9.89 -9.39 -2.23
CA PRO A 40 -11.29 -9.61 -1.89
C PRO A 40 -11.49 -9.90 -0.40
N LEU A 41 -10.61 -10.71 0.20
CA LEU A 41 -10.71 -11.08 1.62
C LEU A 41 -10.51 -9.87 2.54
N LEU A 42 -9.53 -9.02 2.24
CA LEU A 42 -9.30 -7.78 2.98
C LEU A 42 -10.48 -6.82 2.82
N SER A 43 -10.99 -6.67 1.59
CA SER A 43 -12.12 -5.79 1.31
C SER A 43 -13.35 -6.24 2.08
N GLU A 44 -13.70 -7.51 2.01
CA GLU A 44 -14.84 -8.08 2.75
C GLU A 44 -14.69 -7.87 4.27
N ALA A 45 -13.53 -8.20 4.84
CA ALA A 45 -13.27 -8.04 6.27
C ALA A 45 -13.35 -6.57 6.74
N ILE A 46 -12.96 -5.61 5.88
CA ILE A 46 -13.09 -4.19 6.15
C ILE A 46 -14.56 -3.76 6.04
N ASP A 47 -15.26 -4.16 4.98
CA ASP A 47 -16.64 -3.76 4.70
C ASP A 47 -17.61 -4.25 5.79
N ILE A 48 -17.40 -5.45 6.32
CA ILE A 48 -18.19 -5.98 7.46
C ILE A 48 -17.68 -5.49 8.82
N GLY A 49 -16.63 -4.67 8.84
CA GLY A 49 -16.13 -4.00 10.04
C GLY A 49 -15.33 -4.86 11.01
N ILE A 50 -14.79 -6.01 10.56
CA ILE A 50 -13.87 -6.83 11.36
C ILE A 50 -12.58 -6.08 11.59
N ILE A 51 -12.01 -5.45 10.55
CA ILE A 51 -10.74 -4.72 10.64
C ILE A 51 -11.04 -3.25 10.92
N LYS A 52 -10.47 -2.70 11.99
CA LYS A 52 -10.55 -1.25 12.29
C LYS A 52 -9.40 -0.49 11.65
N ASP A 53 -8.17 -0.90 11.95
CA ASP A 53 -6.95 -0.30 11.42
C ASP A 53 -6.15 -1.30 10.60
N LEU A 54 -5.58 -0.86 9.48
CA LEU A 54 -4.69 -1.63 8.62
C LEU A 54 -3.33 -0.94 8.49
N ASP A 55 -2.27 -1.70 8.76
CA ASP A 55 -0.91 -1.39 8.32
C ASP A 55 -0.57 -2.32 7.16
N LEU A 56 -0.22 -1.74 6.02
CA LEU A 56 0.18 -2.50 4.84
C LEU A 56 1.60 -2.14 4.43
N ALA A 57 2.43 -3.15 4.19
CA ALA A 57 3.68 -3.00 3.46
C ALA A 57 3.57 -3.75 2.13
N VAL A 58 3.72 -3.02 1.03
CA VAL A 58 3.88 -3.59 -0.30
C VAL A 58 5.37 -3.68 -0.59
N LEU A 59 5.86 -4.91 -0.53
CA LEU A 59 7.26 -5.27 -0.76
C LEU A 59 7.49 -5.55 -2.25
N ASP A 60 8.75 -5.48 -2.64
CA ASP A 60 9.24 -5.88 -3.96
C ASP A 60 10.26 -7.02 -3.78
N GLU A 61 10.31 -7.95 -4.73
CA GLU A 61 11.30 -9.04 -4.74
C GLU A 61 12.71 -8.52 -5.03
N LYS A 62 12.83 -7.36 -5.69
CA LYS A 62 14.10 -6.74 -6.02
C LYS A 62 14.62 -5.88 -4.88
N GLU A 63 15.90 -6.07 -4.55
CA GLU A 63 16.64 -5.17 -3.69
C GLU A 63 16.81 -3.79 -4.37
N PRO A 64 16.97 -2.70 -3.59
CA PRO A 64 17.10 -1.35 -4.13
C PRO A 64 18.14 -1.19 -5.24
N ASP A 65 19.30 -1.83 -5.07
CA ASP A 65 20.44 -1.72 -6.00
C ASP A 65 20.19 -2.45 -7.34
N ASP A 66 19.22 -3.37 -7.39
CA ASP A 66 18.89 -4.19 -8.56
C ASP A 66 17.56 -3.77 -9.24
N CYS A 67 17.00 -2.63 -8.81
CA CYS A 67 15.73 -2.10 -9.30
C CYS A 67 15.94 -0.84 -10.16
N TYR A 68 15.59 -0.94 -11.44
CA TYR A 68 15.67 0.15 -12.41
C TYR A 68 14.31 0.83 -12.61
N ASP A 69 14.32 2.03 -13.21
CA ASP A 69 13.12 2.85 -13.45
C ASP A 69 11.94 2.10 -14.07
N GLU A 70 12.20 1.21 -15.04
CA GLU A 70 11.14 0.43 -15.70
C GLU A 70 10.41 -0.52 -14.74
N GLU A 71 11.15 -1.09 -13.81
CA GLU A 71 10.65 -2.02 -12.79
C GLU A 71 9.91 -1.24 -11.71
N MET A 72 10.44 -0.09 -11.29
CA MET A 72 9.75 0.79 -10.36
C MET A 72 8.40 1.30 -10.93
N LEU A 73 8.37 1.59 -12.23
CA LEU A 73 7.14 1.94 -12.93
C LEU A 73 6.17 0.76 -13.04
N GLN A 74 6.68 -0.46 -13.17
CA GLN A 74 5.85 -1.67 -13.19
C GLN A 74 5.25 -1.93 -11.80
N GLN A 75 6.04 -1.81 -10.74
CA GLN A 75 5.58 -1.93 -9.37
C GLN A 75 4.52 -0.86 -9.04
N ALA A 76 4.75 0.39 -9.48
CA ALA A 76 3.76 1.46 -9.36
C ALA A 76 2.42 1.10 -10.03
N ARG A 77 2.44 0.49 -11.23
CA ARG A 77 1.23 0.00 -11.92
C ARG A 77 0.53 -1.09 -11.13
N THR A 78 1.29 -2.05 -10.60
CA THR A 78 0.76 -3.15 -9.81
C THR A 78 0.05 -2.64 -8.55
N VAL A 79 0.66 -1.69 -7.85
CA VAL A 79 0.09 -1.05 -6.65
C VAL A 79 -1.18 -0.28 -7.00
N ASP A 80 -1.16 0.50 -8.08
CA ASP A 80 -2.32 1.24 -8.57
C ASP A 80 -3.49 0.31 -8.91
N VAL A 81 -3.24 -0.77 -9.66
CA VAL A 81 -4.26 -1.78 -10.02
C VAL A 81 -4.85 -2.43 -8.77
N PHE A 82 -4.02 -2.78 -7.78
CA PHE A 82 -4.49 -3.42 -6.55
C PHE A 82 -5.48 -2.53 -5.80
N PHE A 83 -5.11 -1.27 -5.53
CA PHE A 83 -5.96 -0.37 -4.78
C PHE A 83 -7.20 0.10 -5.55
N ASN A 84 -7.12 0.23 -6.88
CA ASN A 84 -8.30 0.49 -7.71
C ASN A 84 -9.26 -0.71 -7.75
N SER A 85 -8.73 -1.94 -7.69
CA SER A 85 -9.54 -3.15 -7.65
C SER A 85 -10.20 -3.38 -6.28
N TYR A 86 -9.55 -2.90 -5.22
CA TYR A 86 -9.94 -3.12 -3.82
C TYR A 86 -9.96 -1.81 -3.01
N PRO A 87 -10.82 -0.83 -3.38
CA PRO A 87 -10.80 0.50 -2.77
C PRO A 87 -11.14 0.49 -1.27
N SER A 88 -11.90 -0.50 -0.78
CA SER A 88 -12.20 -0.67 0.64
C SER A 88 -10.93 -0.76 1.50
N VAL A 89 -9.83 -1.30 0.96
CA VAL A 89 -8.53 -1.38 1.65
C VAL A 89 -8.04 0.00 2.08
N LEU A 90 -8.32 1.05 1.29
CA LEU A 90 -7.90 2.43 1.55
C LEU A 90 -8.63 3.05 2.75
N HIS A 91 -9.83 2.57 3.09
CA HIS A 91 -10.67 3.16 4.13
C HIS A 91 -10.11 2.97 5.54
N CYS A 92 -9.42 1.86 5.79
CA CYS A 92 -8.85 1.51 7.09
C CYS A 92 -7.33 1.66 7.14
N LEU A 93 -6.70 2.10 6.05
CA LEU A 93 -5.25 2.18 5.95
C LEU A 93 -4.68 3.31 6.82
N THR A 94 -3.92 2.95 7.85
CA THR A 94 -3.30 3.89 8.80
C THR A 94 -1.79 3.99 8.63
N LYS A 95 -1.13 2.91 8.19
CA LYS A 95 0.27 2.89 7.80
C LYS A 95 0.45 2.22 6.44
N LEU A 96 1.22 2.87 5.57
CA LEU A 96 1.62 2.32 4.29
C LEU A 96 3.13 2.34 4.13
N THR A 97 3.69 1.23 3.69
CA THR A 97 5.07 1.12 3.24
C THR A 97 5.12 0.67 1.80
N LEU A 98 5.84 1.40 0.94
CA LEU A 98 5.97 1.12 -0.48
C LEU A 98 7.45 0.98 -0.84
N TYR A 99 7.78 -0.12 -1.52
CA TYR A 99 9.11 -0.39 -2.05
C TYR A 99 9.14 -0.15 -3.55
N ASN A 100 10.25 0.42 -4.05
CA ASN A 100 10.58 0.50 -5.47
C ASN A 100 9.46 1.14 -6.31
N ILE A 101 8.95 2.32 -5.93
CA ILE A 101 7.89 3.00 -6.70
C ILE A 101 8.41 4.27 -7.36
N CYS A 102 8.12 4.40 -8.65
CA CYS A 102 8.30 5.65 -9.39
C CYS A 102 6.94 6.38 -9.53
N PHE A 103 6.84 7.59 -8.97
CA PHE A 103 5.63 8.42 -8.97
C PHE A 103 5.41 9.21 -10.28
N ALA A 104 6.25 9.04 -11.30
CA ALA A 104 6.28 9.92 -12.47
C ALA A 104 5.08 9.77 -13.44
N LYS A 105 4.44 8.60 -13.50
CA LYS A 105 3.47 8.26 -14.56
C LYS A 105 2.05 7.95 -14.08
N LEU A 106 1.85 7.78 -12.77
CA LEU A 106 0.56 7.38 -12.20
C LEU A 106 0.13 8.40 -11.16
N ASP A 107 -1.17 8.63 -11.06
CA ASP A 107 -1.76 9.52 -10.04
C ASP A 107 -1.86 8.82 -8.68
N LEU A 108 -0.74 8.21 -8.25
CA LEU A 108 -0.60 7.63 -6.92
C LEU A 108 -0.72 8.70 -5.83
N HIS A 109 -0.50 9.98 -6.16
CA HIS A 109 -0.72 11.08 -5.22
C HIS A 109 -2.19 11.21 -4.85
N HIS A 110 -3.09 11.16 -5.84
CA HIS A 110 -4.52 11.12 -5.56
C HIS A 110 -4.88 9.91 -4.69
N LEU A 111 -4.35 8.73 -5.03
CA LEU A 111 -4.61 7.52 -4.25
C LEU A 111 -4.17 7.65 -2.79
N LEU A 112 -2.93 8.10 -2.55
CA LEU A 112 -2.34 8.19 -1.23
C LEU A 112 -2.91 9.32 -0.38
N PHE A 113 -3.14 10.48 -0.97
CA PHE A 113 -3.43 11.70 -0.20
C PHE A 113 -4.89 12.13 -0.28
N TYR A 114 -5.60 11.74 -1.34
CA TYR A 114 -7.03 12.02 -1.47
C TYR A 114 -7.88 10.82 -1.04
N CYS A 115 -7.59 9.59 -1.45
CA CYS A 115 -8.43 8.44 -1.13
C CYS A 115 -8.18 7.89 0.29
N CYS A 116 -6.93 7.86 0.76
CA CYS A 116 -6.60 7.33 2.09
C CYS A 116 -6.86 8.34 3.22
N LYS A 117 -8.11 8.47 3.68
CA LYS A 117 -8.49 9.45 4.71
C LYS A 117 -7.94 9.16 6.12
N GLN A 118 -7.47 7.94 6.37
CA GLN A 118 -6.96 7.51 7.67
C GLN A 118 -5.43 7.37 7.73
N LEU A 119 -4.72 7.60 6.62
CA LEU A 119 -3.29 7.39 6.53
C LEU A 119 -2.53 8.37 7.43
N GLN A 120 -1.77 7.82 8.37
CA GLN A 120 -0.99 8.56 9.36
C GLN A 120 0.52 8.40 9.14
N HIS A 121 0.94 7.24 8.63
CA HIS A 121 2.35 6.91 8.41
C HIS A 121 2.57 6.47 6.97
N LEU A 122 3.45 7.17 6.26
CA LEU A 122 3.92 6.79 4.93
C LEU A 122 5.42 6.54 4.98
N CYS A 123 5.85 5.34 4.59
CA CYS A 123 7.25 4.97 4.46
C CYS A 123 7.53 4.60 3.01
N LEU A 124 8.51 5.25 2.40
CA LEU A 124 8.94 5.00 1.03
C LEU A 124 10.37 4.47 1.05
N VAL A 125 10.58 3.32 0.41
CA VAL A 125 11.88 2.67 0.33
C VAL A 125 12.27 2.53 -1.14
N ASN A 126 13.41 3.12 -1.52
CA ASN A 126 13.89 3.17 -2.89
C ASN A 126 12.85 3.72 -3.88
N CYS A 127 12.25 4.87 -3.57
CA CYS A 127 11.25 5.50 -4.42
C CYS A 127 11.81 6.73 -5.16
N ASP A 128 11.24 7.03 -6.33
CA ASP A 128 11.61 8.16 -7.18
C ASP A 128 10.36 8.93 -7.64
N ALA A 129 10.50 10.23 -7.87
CA ALA A 129 9.48 11.08 -8.51
C ALA A 129 9.69 11.25 -10.02
N GLY A 130 10.69 10.59 -10.59
CA GLY A 130 11.05 10.61 -12.00
C GLY A 130 12.17 11.61 -12.28
N GLY A 131 13.38 11.12 -12.53
CA GLY A 131 14.47 11.93 -13.07
C GLY A 131 14.88 13.10 -12.16
N LEU A 132 15.02 12.84 -10.85
CA LEU A 132 15.32 13.86 -9.82
C LEU A 132 14.29 15.00 -9.77
N SER A 133 13.04 14.70 -10.12
CA SER A 133 11.94 15.65 -9.93
C SER A 133 11.65 15.82 -8.44
N ALA A 134 11.21 17.02 -8.07
CA ALA A 134 10.78 17.27 -6.70
C ALA A 134 9.47 16.53 -6.44
N TRP A 135 9.43 15.71 -5.38
CA TRP A 135 8.21 15.07 -4.94
C TRP A 135 7.41 16.03 -4.05
N LYS A 136 6.32 16.57 -4.59
CA LYS A 136 5.46 17.54 -3.91
C LYS A 136 4.25 16.84 -3.33
N ILE A 137 4.05 16.98 -2.02
CA ILE A 137 2.85 16.50 -1.33
C ILE A 137 1.97 17.70 -1.04
N HIS A 138 0.79 17.76 -1.65
CA HIS A 138 -0.24 18.74 -1.31
C HIS A 138 -1.47 18.01 -0.78
N ALA A 139 -1.54 17.88 0.55
CA ALA A 139 -2.51 17.04 1.22
C ALA A 139 -3.11 17.76 2.46
N PRO A 140 -3.83 18.88 2.28
CA PRO A 140 -4.27 19.74 3.39
C PRO A 140 -5.24 19.05 4.36
N ASP A 141 -6.01 18.07 3.86
CA ASP A 141 -6.99 17.32 4.65
C ASP A 141 -6.47 15.93 5.08
N SER A 142 -5.16 15.67 4.90
CA SER A 142 -4.56 14.38 5.25
C SER A 142 -4.30 14.29 6.76
N ARG A 143 -4.38 13.07 7.28
CA ARG A 143 -3.97 12.72 8.66
C ARG A 143 -2.49 12.33 8.75
N LEU A 144 -1.73 12.48 7.67
CA LEU A 144 -0.32 12.11 7.61
C LEU A 144 0.47 12.90 8.65
N SER A 145 1.07 12.18 9.59
CA SER A 145 1.87 12.75 10.69
C SER A 145 3.32 12.30 10.64
N PHE A 146 3.60 11.23 9.89
CA PHE A 146 4.93 10.66 9.75
C PHE A 146 5.23 10.33 8.30
N LEU A 147 6.34 10.84 7.81
CA LEU A 147 6.90 10.54 6.50
C LEU A 147 8.33 10.04 6.68
N GLU A 148 8.60 8.83 6.21
CA GLU A 148 9.92 8.20 6.22
C GLU A 148 10.35 7.91 4.80
N LEU A 149 11.60 8.26 4.50
CA LEU A 149 12.22 8.10 3.20
C LEU A 149 13.53 7.34 3.40
N ASP A 150 13.65 6.19 2.76
CA ASP A 150 14.86 5.36 2.80
C ASP A 150 15.31 5.03 1.37
N PHE A 151 16.59 5.21 1.07
CA PHE A 151 17.16 5.04 -0.28
C PHE A 151 16.42 5.78 -1.43
N CYS A 152 15.66 6.85 -1.14
CA CYS A 152 14.87 7.56 -2.16
C CYS A 152 15.69 8.61 -2.94
N CYS A 153 15.50 8.67 -4.27
CA CYS A 153 16.19 9.60 -5.17
C CYS A 153 15.35 10.84 -5.54
N LEU A 154 14.88 11.59 -4.55
CA LEU A 154 13.96 12.72 -4.77
C LEU A 154 14.70 14.05 -5.03
N GLY A 155 14.18 14.85 -5.97
CA GLY A 155 14.73 16.17 -6.28
C GLY A 155 14.42 17.25 -5.26
N ASN A 156 15.18 18.35 -5.30
CA ASN A 156 14.97 19.51 -4.45
C ASN A 156 13.71 20.30 -4.83
N LEU A 157 12.96 20.76 -3.82
CA LEU A 157 11.93 21.79 -3.97
C LEU A 157 12.62 23.10 -4.37
N ARG A 158 12.36 23.58 -5.59
CA ARG A 158 12.76 24.92 -6.04
C ARG A 158 11.74 25.97 -5.62
#